data_AF-E7NCV1-F1
#
_entry.id   AF-E7NCV1-F1
#
_cell.length_a   1.000
_cell.length_b   1.000
_cell.length_c   1.000
_cell.angle_alpha   90.00
_cell.angle_beta   90.00
_cell.angle_gamma   90.00
#
_symmetry.space_group_name_H-M   'P 1'
#
loop_
_entity.id
_entity.type
_entity.pdbx_description
1 polymer ?
#
loop_
_entity_poly.entity_id
_entity_poly.type
_entity_poly.pdbx_seq_one_letter_code
_entity_poly.pdbx_strand_id
1 'polypeptide(L)'
;MVIDVATALRELGEPLGTAQVLATVEQAMRLAALRGRAWPGRCDILDALTSCLVKDETGLSGNLGAAVASVLAASDVGEVPDGIATPPLVRQVRDRLRAARFIIDDAVEHRVSLDTSRRPRHRERRELLARLRFVGSGFAHQISGADLVAGTGMGQFLEEWVYSWTPMVEAALVRAAQEAPDLDVLVRTRLAQRLTGELSAETLVALVSELAVMGLDAEAGDVCDRLENSLGQLSDLGELVEALHRLAGLIESTSRLRLDHAAARIRSILHRGDAMIARRLSDLVGLEGQEALQAVDALISVRDLIIRSAADDERMGEAAQGAGFGAVLRQIEVLRRSRDAAAVLVGCATGIAASVRALSQEEAVCAVVTHLAMGADPARAADFIVGLVRSAPDVLLHSPDAVEAVTGALTGLDDRAFVAALPDLRRAFTALRPVETHRLAEMVAQLIGAAASDLDTVWTVDPAHVALGSQIERDLVASLVRDGLGEWAG
;
A
#
# COMPACT_ATOMS: atom_id res chain seq x y z
N MET A 1 10.72 48.30 13.88
CA MET A 1 12.01 47.96 13.24
C MET A 1 13.23 48.59 13.91
N VAL A 2 13.44 49.92 13.89
CA VAL A 2 14.63 50.53 14.54
C VAL A 2 14.68 50.25 16.05
N ILE A 3 13.53 50.29 16.71
CA ILE A 3 13.40 49.96 18.14
C ILE A 3 13.75 48.49 18.38
N ASP A 4 13.28 47.57 17.53
CA ASP A 4 13.53 46.13 17.67
C ASP A 4 15.03 45.82 17.51
N VAL A 5 15.71 46.45 16.54
CA VAL A 5 17.17 46.34 16.37
C VAL A 5 17.91 46.92 17.57
N ALA A 6 17.46 48.06 18.12
CA ALA A 6 18.04 48.65 19.32
C ALA A 6 17.86 47.76 20.56
N THR A 7 16.74 47.04 20.67
CA THR A 7 16.50 46.06 21.73
C THR A 7 17.43 44.86 21.58
N ALA A 8 17.53 44.28 20.39
CA ALA A 8 18.45 43.17 20.10
C ALA A 8 19.92 43.54 20.35
N LEU A 9 20.33 44.77 20.02
CA LEU A 9 21.68 45.29 20.34
C LEU A 9 21.94 45.35 21.85
N ARG A 10 20.95 45.78 22.64
CA ARG A 10 21.08 45.83 24.11
C ARG A 10 21.18 44.43 24.71
N GLU A 11 20.44 43.46 24.17
CA GLU A 11 20.52 42.06 24.58
C GLU A 11 21.91 41.45 24.28
N LEU A 12 22.58 41.90 23.22
CA LEU A 12 23.97 41.55 22.89
C LEU A 12 25.02 42.30 23.74
N GLY A 13 24.61 43.11 24.72
CA GLY A 13 25.50 43.79 25.66
C GLY A 13 25.98 45.17 25.23
N GLU A 14 25.45 45.73 24.13
CA GLU A 14 25.84 47.07 23.66
C GLU A 14 25.07 48.17 24.42
N PRO A 15 25.77 49.12 25.10
CA PRO A 15 25.11 50.20 25.83
C PRO A 15 24.58 51.26 24.86
N LEU A 16 23.29 51.16 24.53
CA LEU A 16 22.63 52.01 23.54
C LEU A 16 21.61 52.96 24.18
N GLY A 17 21.95 54.25 24.19
CA GLY A 17 21.15 55.29 24.82
C GLY A 17 19.90 55.68 24.00
N THR A 18 18.82 56.08 24.67
CA THR A 18 17.55 56.49 24.02
C THR A 18 17.73 57.64 23.02
N ALA A 19 18.66 58.56 23.26
CA ALA A 19 18.97 59.64 22.33
C ALA A 19 19.57 59.15 21.00
N GLN A 20 20.39 58.09 21.01
CA GLN A 20 20.94 57.49 19.80
C GLN A 20 19.86 56.76 19.00
N VAL A 21 18.94 56.07 19.67
CA VAL A 21 17.77 55.44 19.03
C VAL A 21 16.89 56.51 18.37
N LEU A 22 16.60 57.61 19.07
CA LEU A 22 15.80 58.72 18.52
C LEU A 22 16.47 59.34 17.29
N ALA A 23 17.77 59.64 17.37
CA ALA A 23 18.53 60.18 16.25
C ALA A 23 18.52 59.24 15.03
N THR A 24 18.58 57.92 15.26
CA THR A 24 18.49 56.91 14.20
C THR A 24 17.11 56.90 13.53
N VAL A 25 16.04 57.01 14.32
CA VAL A 25 14.66 57.09 13.77
C VAL A 25 14.49 58.38 12.96
N GLU A 26 14.94 59.52 13.47
CA GLU A 26 14.88 60.78 12.74
C GLU A 26 15.68 60.72 11.44
N GLN A 27 16.88 60.13 11.47
CA GLN A 27 17.72 59.97 10.28
C GLN A 27 17.03 59.09 9.23
N ALA A 28 16.40 57.98 9.64
CA ALA A 28 15.65 57.12 8.72
C ALA A 28 14.46 57.87 8.08
N MET A 29 13.74 58.68 8.85
CA MET A 29 12.65 59.53 8.33
C MET A 29 13.14 60.60 7.35
N ARG A 30 14.29 61.24 7.65
CA ARG A 30 14.89 62.24 6.76
C ARG A 30 15.41 61.62 5.46
N LEU A 31 15.99 60.42 5.52
CA LEU A 31 16.41 59.68 4.32
C LEU A 31 15.22 59.28 3.44
N ALA A 32 14.11 58.84 4.05
CA ALA A 32 12.87 58.55 3.34
C ALA A 32 12.32 59.79 2.63
N ALA A 33 12.28 60.93 3.34
CA ALA A 33 11.83 62.20 2.79
C ALA A 33 12.74 62.68 1.64
N LEU A 34 14.07 62.55 1.79
CA LEU A 34 15.05 62.87 0.75
C LEU A 34 14.82 62.02 -0.52
N ARG A 35 14.38 60.77 -0.35
CA ARG A 35 14.06 59.83 -1.45
C ARG A 35 12.61 59.94 -1.94
N GLY A 36 11.84 60.93 -1.47
CA GLY A 36 10.46 61.16 -1.90
C GLY A 36 9.46 60.10 -1.42
N ARG A 37 9.76 59.39 -0.32
CA ARG A 37 8.90 58.34 0.25
C ARG A 37 8.19 58.85 1.50
N ALA A 38 6.93 58.45 1.67
CA ALA A 38 6.13 58.79 2.85
C ALA A 38 6.61 58.08 4.13
N TRP A 39 7.26 56.93 3.99
CA TRP A 39 7.76 56.11 5.10
C TRP A 39 9.15 55.53 4.79
N PRO A 40 10.02 55.32 5.80
CA PRO A 40 11.32 54.67 5.60
C PRO A 40 11.20 53.24 5.11
N GLY A 41 11.91 52.91 4.04
CA GLY A 41 12.09 51.53 3.58
C GLY A 41 13.31 50.86 4.23
N ARG A 42 13.54 49.59 3.91
CA ARG A 42 14.68 48.81 4.43
C ARG A 42 16.02 49.53 4.26
N CYS A 43 16.28 50.11 3.10
CA CYS A 43 17.54 50.82 2.83
C CYS A 43 17.69 52.07 3.69
N ASP A 44 16.60 52.84 3.89
CA ASP A 44 16.60 54.03 4.76
C ASP A 44 16.94 53.68 6.21
N ILE A 45 16.42 52.55 6.68
CA ILE A 45 16.66 52.02 8.02
C ILE A 45 18.13 51.55 8.16
N LEU A 46 18.64 50.79 7.19
CA LEU A 46 20.03 50.31 7.22
C LEU A 46 21.04 51.45 7.13
N ASP A 47 20.79 52.44 6.29
CA ASP A 47 21.64 53.63 6.15
C ASP A 47 21.63 54.46 7.43
N ALA A 48 20.46 54.62 8.08
CA ALA A 48 20.35 55.32 9.35
C ALA A 48 21.06 54.59 10.49
N LEU A 49 20.89 53.26 10.60
CA LEU A 49 21.59 52.43 11.58
C LEU A 49 23.10 52.53 11.40
N THR A 50 23.57 52.44 10.15
CA THR A 50 24.98 52.56 9.81
C THR A 50 25.50 53.95 10.18
N SER A 51 24.79 55.02 9.81
CA SER A 51 25.22 56.39 10.05
C SER A 51 25.20 56.82 11.52
N CYS A 52 24.33 56.24 12.35
CA CYS A 52 24.14 56.67 13.74
C CYS A 52 24.78 55.75 14.78
N LEU A 53 24.94 54.46 14.48
CA LEU A 53 25.35 53.46 15.47
C LEU A 53 26.74 52.87 15.21
N VAL A 54 27.23 52.91 13.97
CA VAL A 54 28.59 52.46 13.65
C VAL A 54 29.58 53.53 14.07
N LYS A 55 30.52 53.15 14.94
CA LYS A 55 31.55 54.05 15.49
C LYS A 55 32.95 53.77 14.94
N ASP A 56 33.10 52.71 14.18
CA ASP A 56 34.35 52.19 13.64
C ASP A 56 34.21 51.80 12.15
N GLU A 57 35.26 51.26 11.54
CA GLU A 57 35.24 50.86 10.12
C GLU A 57 34.48 49.55 9.87
N THR A 58 33.82 48.99 10.88
CA THR A 58 33.22 47.64 10.80
C THR A 58 31.89 47.61 10.06
N GLY A 59 31.24 48.76 9.84
CA GLY A 59 29.96 48.84 9.14
C GLY A 59 28.87 48.00 9.81
N LEU A 60 28.06 47.29 9.00
CA LEU A 60 27.02 46.37 9.49
C LEU A 60 27.59 44.98 9.83
N SER A 61 28.58 44.94 10.73
CA SER A 61 29.15 43.69 11.26
C SER A 61 29.17 43.68 12.78
N GLY A 62 29.72 42.62 13.40
CA GLY A 62 29.71 42.44 14.85
C GLY A 62 28.29 42.36 15.44
N ASN A 63 28.11 42.92 16.64
CA ASN A 63 26.83 42.90 17.37
C ASN A 63 25.71 43.64 16.62
N LEU A 64 26.03 44.73 15.91
CA LEU A 64 25.07 45.46 15.08
C LEU A 64 24.63 44.62 13.88
N GLY A 65 25.56 43.99 13.19
CA GLY A 65 25.23 43.06 12.10
C GLY A 65 24.34 41.91 12.57
N ALA A 66 24.64 41.31 13.73
CA ALA A 66 23.86 40.23 14.32
C ALA A 66 22.44 40.66 14.71
N ALA A 67 22.28 41.83 15.35
CA ALA A 67 20.98 42.40 15.71
C ALA A 67 20.14 42.81 14.48
N VAL A 68 20.80 43.33 13.44
CA VAL A 68 20.12 43.63 12.17
C VAL A 68 19.67 42.35 11.48
N ALA A 69 20.51 41.31 11.48
CA ALA A 69 20.17 40.01 10.90
C ALA A 69 19.00 39.35 11.65
N SER A 70 18.97 39.39 12.98
CA SER A 70 17.88 38.78 13.75
C SER A 70 16.51 39.44 13.47
N VAL A 71 16.48 40.75 13.20
CA VAL A 71 15.24 41.49 12.91
C VAL A 71 14.86 41.47 11.43
N LEU A 72 15.83 41.55 10.51
CA LEU A 72 15.57 41.65 9.07
C LEU A 72 15.62 40.32 8.31
N ALA A 73 16.22 39.29 8.88
CA ALA A 73 16.31 37.95 8.30
C ALA A 73 15.52 36.93 9.14
N ALA A 74 14.51 37.37 9.88
CA ALA A 74 13.56 36.48 10.52
C ALA A 74 12.88 35.58 9.47
N SER A 75 12.75 34.29 9.77
CA SER A 75 12.09 33.29 8.92
C SER A 75 10.56 33.40 8.93
N ASP A 76 10.01 34.41 9.61
CA ASP A 76 8.59 34.61 9.77
C ASP A 76 7.95 35.01 8.44
N VAL A 77 6.75 34.50 8.17
CA VAL A 77 6.01 34.84 6.95
C VAL A 77 5.52 36.28 7.07
N GLY A 78 5.97 37.15 6.16
CA GLY A 78 5.55 38.56 6.16
C GLY A 78 4.03 38.70 5.96
N GLU A 79 3.40 39.61 6.69
CA GLU A 79 1.99 39.95 6.52
C GLU A 79 1.82 41.09 5.52
N VAL A 80 0.88 40.93 4.60
CA VAL A 80 0.47 41.99 3.67
C VAL A 80 -0.66 42.79 4.34
N PRO A 81 -0.57 44.13 4.41
CA PRO A 81 -1.62 44.96 5.00
C PRO A 81 -3.01 44.70 4.42
N ASP A 82 -4.03 44.81 5.26
CA ASP A 82 -5.43 44.72 4.85
C ASP A 82 -5.73 45.73 3.72
N GLY A 83 -6.25 45.25 2.59
CA GLY A 83 -6.61 46.07 1.43
C GLY A 83 -5.78 45.83 0.16
N ILE A 84 -4.74 45.01 0.22
CA ILE A 84 -4.05 44.51 -0.99
C ILE A 84 -4.77 43.26 -1.51
N ALA A 85 -4.98 43.19 -2.83
CA ALA A 85 -5.74 42.12 -3.47
C ALA A 85 -4.98 40.78 -3.45
N THR A 86 -5.19 39.97 -2.41
CA THR A 86 -4.78 38.55 -2.40
C THR A 86 -5.71 37.76 -3.33
N PRO A 87 -5.17 36.85 -4.18
CA PRO A 87 -6.01 36.01 -5.04
C PRO A 87 -7.08 35.25 -4.23
N PRO A 88 -8.32 35.13 -4.75
CA PRO A 88 -9.45 34.57 -3.99
C PRO A 88 -9.19 33.15 -3.51
N LEU A 89 -8.54 32.32 -4.33
CA LEU A 89 -8.14 30.95 -3.98
C LEU A 89 -7.18 30.92 -2.78
N VAL A 90 -6.13 31.75 -2.78
CA VAL A 90 -5.13 31.80 -1.70
C VAL A 90 -5.80 32.20 -0.39
N ARG A 91 -6.65 33.24 -0.44
CA ARG A 91 -7.44 33.69 0.71
C ARG A 91 -8.35 32.56 1.23
N GLN A 92 -9.11 31.92 0.34
CA GLN A 92 -10.03 30.85 0.72
C GLN A 92 -9.29 29.67 1.38
N VAL A 93 -8.13 29.26 0.83
CA VAL A 93 -7.33 28.17 1.41
C VAL A 93 -6.82 28.54 2.80
N ARG A 94 -6.28 29.76 2.98
CA ARG A 94 -5.84 30.24 4.31
C ARG A 94 -6.98 30.25 5.32
N ASP A 95 -8.16 30.72 4.92
CA ASP A 95 -9.34 30.77 5.79
C ASP A 95 -9.79 29.35 6.20
N ARG A 96 -9.82 28.40 5.25
CA ARG A 96 -10.14 26.98 5.54
C ARG A 96 -9.11 26.32 6.46
N LEU A 97 -7.82 26.58 6.25
CA LEU A 97 -6.74 26.05 7.10
C LEU A 97 -6.81 26.58 8.54
N ARG A 98 -7.06 27.88 8.71
CA ARG A 98 -7.26 28.49 10.03
C ARG A 98 -8.50 27.95 10.73
N ALA A 99 -9.62 27.81 10.02
CA ALA A 99 -10.84 27.21 10.55
C ALA A 99 -10.60 25.76 11.02
N ALA A 100 -9.79 25.00 10.28
CA ALA A 100 -9.36 23.65 10.62
C ALA A 100 -8.22 23.57 11.66
N ARG A 101 -7.81 24.71 12.23
CA ARG A 101 -6.77 24.84 13.28
C ARG A 101 -5.39 24.32 12.86
N PHE A 102 -5.00 24.51 11.60
CA PHE A 102 -3.63 24.33 11.16
C PHE A 102 -2.81 25.59 11.44
N ILE A 103 -1.54 25.40 11.85
CA ILE A 103 -0.60 26.51 12.08
C ILE A 103 -0.02 26.91 10.71
N ILE A 104 -0.23 28.15 10.29
CA ILE A 104 0.22 28.65 8.98
C ILE A 104 0.94 30.00 9.07
N ASP A 105 1.25 30.44 10.30
CA ASP A 105 1.88 31.74 10.56
C ASP A 105 3.42 31.66 10.45
N ASP A 106 3.95 30.44 10.47
CA ASP A 106 5.36 30.13 10.23
C ASP A 106 5.53 29.15 9.06
N ALA A 107 6.75 29.09 8.53
CA ALA A 107 7.14 28.16 7.47
C ALA A 107 7.72 26.83 7.98
N VAL A 108 7.55 26.53 9.28
CA VAL A 108 8.11 25.32 9.91
C VAL A 108 7.26 24.10 9.54
N GLU A 109 7.90 22.93 9.47
CA GLU A 109 7.18 21.67 9.32
C GLU A 109 6.47 21.28 10.62
N HIS A 110 5.15 21.16 10.54
CA HIS A 110 4.29 20.71 11.62
C HIS A 110 3.83 19.28 11.37
N ARG A 111 3.68 18.51 12.44
CA ARG A 111 3.14 17.14 12.41
C ARG A 111 1.75 17.09 13.00
N VAL A 112 0.87 16.29 12.40
CA VAL A 112 -0.47 16.04 12.92
C VAL A 112 -0.85 14.57 12.80
N SER A 113 -1.34 14.04 13.91
CA SER A 113 -1.93 12.70 14.01
C SER A 113 -3.45 12.77 13.94
N LEU A 114 -4.06 12.04 13.01
CA LEU A 114 -5.48 12.09 12.71
C LEU A 114 -6.15 10.72 12.92
N ASP A 115 -6.87 10.55 14.02
CA ASP A 115 -7.87 9.49 14.19
C ASP A 115 -9.17 9.77 13.39
N THR A 116 -9.20 9.37 12.12
CA THR A 116 -10.35 9.56 11.21
C THR A 116 -11.52 8.61 11.49
N SER A 117 -11.28 7.57 12.31
CA SER A 117 -12.28 6.57 12.68
C SER A 117 -13.24 7.06 13.77
N ARG A 118 -12.71 7.75 14.79
CA ARG A 118 -13.51 8.16 15.97
C ARG A 118 -13.91 9.64 15.97
N ARG A 119 -13.19 10.48 15.22
CA ARG A 119 -13.35 11.96 15.30
C ARG A 119 -13.74 12.54 13.94
N PRO A 120 -15.00 12.99 13.75
CA PRO A 120 -15.44 13.62 12.50
C PRO A 120 -14.58 14.83 12.08
N ARG A 121 -14.15 15.66 13.05
CA ARG A 121 -13.24 16.78 12.79
C ARG A 121 -11.88 16.35 12.22
N HIS A 122 -11.37 15.19 12.60
CA HIS A 122 -10.10 14.69 12.05
C HIS A 122 -10.28 14.26 10.59
N ARG A 123 -11.45 13.73 10.23
CA ARG A 123 -11.82 13.41 8.85
C ARG A 123 -11.89 14.67 7.98
N GLU A 124 -12.55 15.74 8.46
CA GLU A 124 -12.59 17.03 7.76
C GLU A 124 -11.20 17.62 7.54
N ARG A 125 -10.32 17.54 8.56
CA ARG A 125 -8.92 17.95 8.44
C ARG A 125 -8.18 17.14 7.38
N ARG A 126 -8.35 15.82 7.41
CA ARG A 126 -7.77 14.90 6.42
C ARG A 126 -8.24 15.21 5.00
N GLU A 127 -9.54 15.44 4.80
CA GLU A 127 -10.12 15.81 3.50
C GLU A 127 -9.47 17.09 2.94
N LEU A 128 -9.25 18.11 3.78
CA LEU A 128 -8.57 19.34 3.35
C LEU A 128 -7.10 19.10 2.96
N LEU A 129 -6.35 18.32 3.76
CA LEU A 129 -4.97 17.95 3.43
C LEU A 129 -4.88 17.17 2.12
N ALA A 130 -5.79 16.20 1.93
CA ALA A 130 -5.86 15.39 0.72
C ALA A 130 -6.19 16.24 -0.52
N ARG A 131 -7.11 17.21 -0.42
CA ARG A 131 -7.42 18.14 -1.51
C ARG A 131 -6.22 19.01 -1.88
N LEU A 132 -5.49 19.51 -0.89
CA LEU A 132 -4.28 20.31 -1.11
C LEU A 132 -3.15 19.49 -1.74
N ARG A 133 -2.99 18.22 -1.32
CA ARG A 133 -2.08 17.26 -1.95
C ARG A 133 -2.49 16.99 -3.41
N PHE A 134 -3.77 16.75 -3.68
CA PHE A 134 -4.29 16.42 -5.00
C PHE A 134 -4.09 17.54 -6.04
N VAL A 135 -4.29 18.80 -5.63
CA VAL A 135 -4.04 19.97 -6.51
C VAL A 135 -2.55 20.30 -6.65
N GLY A 136 -1.66 19.59 -5.95
CA GLY A 136 -0.22 19.79 -6.03
C GLY A 136 0.27 21.07 -5.36
N SER A 137 -0.39 21.51 -4.27
CA SER A 137 0.04 22.74 -3.58
C SER A 137 1.38 22.57 -2.85
N GLY A 138 1.78 21.33 -2.55
CA GLY A 138 2.96 21.03 -1.74
C GLY A 138 2.77 21.29 -0.24
N PHE A 139 1.55 21.64 0.21
CA PHE A 139 1.28 22.00 1.60
C PHE A 139 1.44 20.83 2.58
N ALA A 140 1.03 19.62 2.18
CA ALA A 140 1.00 18.47 3.08
C ALA A 140 1.21 17.15 2.35
N HIS A 141 1.78 16.19 3.07
CA HIS A 141 1.91 14.80 2.64
C HIS A 141 1.79 13.87 3.85
N GLN A 142 1.34 12.64 3.59
CA GLN A 142 1.24 11.60 4.61
C GLN A 142 2.61 10.93 4.76
N ILE A 143 3.05 10.70 6.00
CA ILE A 143 4.36 10.12 6.32
C ILE A 143 4.26 8.73 6.93
N SER A 144 3.13 8.39 7.55
CA SER A 144 2.89 7.10 8.20
C SER A 144 1.39 6.92 8.50
N GLY A 145 1.04 5.79 9.11
CA GLY A 145 -0.33 5.46 9.48
C GLY A 145 -1.06 4.65 8.42
N ALA A 146 -2.38 4.68 8.49
CA ALA A 146 -3.25 4.06 7.49
C ALA A 146 -3.27 4.91 6.19
N ASP A 147 -2.69 4.40 5.10
CA ASP A 147 -2.80 5.01 3.78
C ASP A 147 -3.94 4.33 3.01
N LEU A 148 -5.09 4.98 3.01
CA LEU A 148 -6.30 4.49 2.35
C LEU A 148 -6.24 4.59 0.81
N VAL A 149 -5.28 5.34 0.25
CA VAL A 149 -5.06 5.39 -1.19
C VAL A 149 -4.23 4.19 -1.64
N ALA A 150 -3.13 3.92 -0.93
CA ALA A 150 -2.26 2.77 -1.21
C ALA A 150 -2.79 1.44 -0.64
N GLY A 151 -3.79 1.47 0.23
CA GLY A 151 -4.32 0.28 0.91
C GLY A 151 -3.37 -0.31 1.97
N THR A 152 -2.44 0.49 2.50
CA THR A 152 -1.42 0.03 3.45
C THR A 152 -1.74 0.51 4.88
N GLY A 153 -1.26 -0.23 5.88
CA GLY A 153 -1.46 0.15 7.27
C GLY A 153 -2.92 0.12 7.76
N MET A 154 -3.80 -0.63 7.10
CA MET A 154 -5.25 -0.66 7.40
C MET A 154 -5.59 -1.05 8.86
N GLY A 155 -4.72 -1.82 9.52
CA GLY A 155 -4.83 -2.16 10.94
C GLY A 155 -4.53 -1.01 11.91
N GLN A 156 -4.03 0.12 11.41
CA GLN A 156 -3.77 1.33 12.19
C GLN A 156 -4.98 2.26 12.13
N PHE A 157 -5.31 2.94 13.24
CA PHE A 157 -6.42 3.91 13.29
C PHE A 157 -5.98 5.35 13.06
N LEU A 158 -4.68 5.62 13.16
CA LEU A 158 -4.09 6.94 13.05
C LEU A 158 -3.48 7.13 11.66
N GLU A 159 -3.61 8.36 11.16
CA GLU A 159 -2.92 8.85 9.97
C GLU A 159 -1.94 9.94 10.41
N GLU A 160 -0.66 9.82 10.03
CA GLU A 160 0.37 10.80 10.38
C GLU A 160 0.70 11.66 9.16
N TRP A 161 0.52 12.97 9.30
CA TRP A 161 0.73 13.95 8.23
C TRP A 161 1.75 15.01 8.64
N VAL A 162 2.55 15.44 7.67
CA VAL A 162 3.40 16.64 7.76
C VAL A 162 2.79 17.72 6.90
N TYR A 163 2.81 18.96 7.41
CA TYR A 163 2.39 20.13 6.64
C TYR A 163 3.24 21.36 6.97
N SER A 164 3.36 22.28 6.01
CA SER A 164 4.03 23.57 6.20
C SER A 164 3.49 24.62 5.24
N TRP A 165 3.27 25.84 5.72
CA TRP A 165 2.92 26.97 4.86
C TRP A 165 4.19 27.70 4.41
N THR A 166 4.75 27.28 3.27
CA THR A 166 5.96 27.91 2.71
C THR A 166 5.63 28.90 1.60
N PRO A 167 6.54 29.82 1.25
CA PRO A 167 6.39 30.68 0.07
C PRO A 167 6.15 29.90 -1.24
N MET A 168 6.64 28.65 -1.33
CA MET A 168 6.39 27.78 -2.49
C MET A 168 4.95 27.31 -2.57
N VAL A 169 4.32 27.00 -1.42
CA VAL A 169 2.89 26.67 -1.35
C VAL A 169 2.06 27.86 -1.79
N GLU A 170 2.35 29.06 -1.28
CA GLU A 170 1.63 30.26 -1.65
C GLU A 170 1.81 30.57 -3.15
N ALA A 171 3.02 30.49 -3.68
CA ALA A 171 3.28 30.67 -5.11
C ALA A 171 2.55 29.63 -5.99
N ALA A 172 2.45 28.38 -5.54
CA ALA A 172 1.70 27.34 -6.25
C ALA A 172 0.20 27.67 -6.29
N LEU A 173 -0.36 28.13 -5.18
CA LEU A 173 -1.77 28.56 -5.11
C LEU A 173 -2.03 29.83 -5.92
N VAL A 174 -1.11 30.79 -5.96
CA VAL A 174 -1.22 31.99 -6.82
C VAL A 174 -1.26 31.59 -8.29
N ARG A 175 -0.43 30.65 -8.73
CA ARG A 175 -0.49 30.11 -10.10
C ARG A 175 -1.82 29.40 -10.37
N ALA A 176 -2.25 28.54 -9.46
CA ALA A 176 -3.51 27.82 -9.58
C ALA A 176 -4.75 28.75 -9.60
N ALA A 177 -4.65 29.94 -8.98
CA ALA A 177 -5.71 30.94 -8.98
C ALA A 177 -6.02 31.51 -10.39
N GLN A 178 -5.12 31.31 -11.37
CA GLN A 178 -5.38 31.63 -12.77
C GLN A 178 -6.33 30.62 -13.44
N GLU A 179 -6.35 29.38 -12.96
CA GLU A 179 -7.16 28.28 -13.49
C GLU A 179 -8.52 28.20 -12.80
N ALA A 180 -8.57 28.45 -11.48
CA ALA A 180 -9.77 28.30 -10.69
C ALA A 180 -9.91 29.37 -9.59
N PRO A 181 -11.12 29.89 -9.35
CA PRO A 181 -11.36 30.92 -8.33
C PRO A 181 -11.30 30.38 -6.90
N ASP A 182 -11.52 29.07 -6.71
CA ASP A 182 -11.61 28.41 -5.40
C ASP A 182 -11.11 26.96 -5.44
N LEU A 183 -10.87 26.38 -4.25
CA LEU A 183 -10.24 25.06 -4.12
C LEU A 183 -11.12 23.94 -4.68
N ASP A 184 -12.44 24.03 -4.55
CA ASP A 184 -13.34 22.96 -4.99
C ASP A 184 -13.43 22.95 -6.52
N VAL A 185 -13.47 24.13 -7.17
CA VAL A 185 -13.36 24.24 -8.63
C VAL A 185 -11.98 23.78 -9.12
N LEU A 186 -10.91 24.09 -8.39
CA LEU A 186 -9.56 23.63 -8.75
C LEU A 186 -9.45 22.11 -8.72
N VAL A 187 -9.97 21.46 -7.68
CA VAL A 187 -9.98 19.99 -7.58
C VAL A 187 -10.76 19.37 -8.74
N ARG A 188 -11.95 19.89 -9.06
CA ARG A 188 -12.73 19.39 -10.22
C ARG A 188 -12.02 19.61 -11.55
N THR A 189 -11.33 20.74 -11.71
CA THR A 189 -10.53 21.04 -12.91
C THR A 189 -9.39 20.05 -13.05
N ARG A 190 -8.65 19.76 -11.96
CA ARG A 190 -7.59 18.75 -11.94
C ARG A 190 -8.14 17.33 -12.18
N LEU A 191 -9.30 17.00 -11.62
CA LEU A 191 -9.97 15.72 -11.88
C LEU A 191 -10.32 15.58 -13.36
N ALA A 192 -10.93 16.59 -13.97
CA ALA A 192 -11.25 16.59 -15.40
C ALA A 192 -10.00 16.42 -16.28
N GLN A 193 -8.90 17.10 -15.95
CA GLN A 193 -7.61 16.93 -16.63
C GLN A 193 -7.10 15.49 -16.52
N ARG A 194 -7.14 14.87 -15.32
CA ARG A 194 -6.71 13.48 -15.12
C ARG A 194 -7.63 12.47 -15.82
N LEU A 195 -8.92 12.78 -15.94
CA LEU A 195 -9.94 11.97 -16.62
C LEU A 195 -9.95 12.14 -18.15
N THR A 196 -8.93 12.77 -18.73
CA THR A 196 -8.80 12.95 -20.17
C THR A 196 -8.14 11.71 -20.80
N GLY A 197 -8.76 11.16 -21.84
CA GLY A 197 -8.27 9.97 -22.54
C GLY A 197 -8.76 8.65 -21.95
N GLU A 198 -8.19 7.55 -22.46
CA GLU A 198 -8.41 6.20 -21.92
C GLU A 198 -7.44 5.96 -20.75
N LEU A 199 -7.98 5.52 -19.62
CA LEU A 199 -7.22 5.27 -18.39
C LEU A 199 -7.27 3.80 -18.03
N SER A 200 -6.19 3.28 -17.45
CA SER A 200 -6.16 1.92 -16.92
C SER A 200 -7.11 1.77 -15.71
N ALA A 201 -7.58 0.55 -15.48
CA ALA A 201 -8.36 0.22 -14.28
C ALA A 201 -7.60 0.57 -12.99
N GLU A 202 -6.29 0.33 -12.95
CA GLU A 202 -5.44 0.69 -11.81
C GLU A 202 -5.48 2.19 -11.52
N THR A 203 -5.34 3.03 -12.56
CA THR A 203 -5.38 4.50 -12.43
C THR A 203 -6.75 4.96 -11.93
N LEU A 204 -7.82 4.37 -12.47
CA LEU A 204 -9.19 4.68 -12.06
C LEU A 204 -9.46 4.28 -10.60
N VAL A 205 -9.00 3.11 -10.16
CA VAL A 205 -9.09 2.70 -8.74
C VAL A 205 -8.34 3.67 -7.84
N ALA A 206 -7.11 4.06 -8.21
CA ALA A 206 -6.34 5.04 -7.45
C ALA A 206 -7.09 6.39 -7.35
N LEU A 207 -7.70 6.85 -8.43
CA LEU A 207 -8.53 8.06 -8.44
C LEU A 207 -9.77 7.92 -7.54
N VAL A 208 -10.48 6.78 -7.58
CA VAL A 208 -11.60 6.52 -6.65
C VAL A 208 -11.14 6.59 -5.20
N SER A 209 -10.00 5.98 -4.87
CA SER A 209 -9.43 6.04 -3.52
C SER A 209 -9.03 7.46 -3.11
N GLU A 210 -8.41 8.24 -4.01
CA GLU A 210 -8.08 9.65 -3.74
C GLU A 210 -9.34 10.50 -3.51
N LEU A 211 -10.37 10.33 -4.34
CA LEU A 211 -11.65 11.04 -4.22
C LEU A 211 -12.38 10.69 -2.92
N ALA A 212 -12.35 9.42 -2.52
CA ALA A 212 -12.89 8.95 -1.26
C ALA A 212 -12.18 9.60 -0.05
N VAL A 213 -10.85 9.71 -0.11
CA VAL A 213 -10.04 10.36 0.93
C VAL A 213 -10.28 11.88 0.97
N MET A 214 -10.60 12.51 -0.17
CA MET A 214 -10.99 13.92 -0.25
C MET A 214 -12.44 14.21 0.17
N GLY A 215 -13.25 13.18 0.42
CA GLY A 215 -14.67 13.30 0.75
C GLY A 215 -15.52 13.78 -0.44
N LEU A 216 -15.12 13.43 -1.68
CA LEU A 216 -15.82 13.78 -2.92
C LEU A 216 -16.63 12.58 -3.40
N ASP A 217 -17.73 12.30 -2.69
CA ASP A 217 -18.56 11.10 -2.88
C ASP A 217 -19.23 11.04 -4.27
N ALA A 218 -19.78 12.16 -4.74
CA ALA A 218 -20.43 12.21 -6.05
C ALA A 218 -19.42 11.98 -7.18
N GLU A 219 -18.30 12.71 -7.15
CA GLU A 219 -17.23 12.56 -8.14
C GLU A 219 -16.60 11.15 -8.09
N ALA A 220 -16.45 10.54 -6.91
CA ALA A 220 -15.99 9.16 -6.77
C ALA A 220 -16.96 8.17 -7.44
N GLY A 221 -18.27 8.37 -7.29
CA GLY A 221 -19.29 7.58 -7.97
C GLY A 221 -19.22 7.69 -9.49
N ASP A 222 -19.02 8.89 -10.03
CA ASP A 222 -18.88 9.10 -11.48
C ASP A 222 -17.66 8.38 -12.05
N VAL A 223 -16.54 8.34 -11.30
CA VAL A 223 -15.33 7.60 -11.71
C VAL A 223 -15.55 6.09 -11.61
N CYS A 224 -16.36 5.61 -10.65
CA CYS A 224 -16.72 4.19 -10.55
C CYS A 224 -17.43 3.68 -11.82
N ASP A 225 -18.28 4.49 -12.45
CA ASP A 225 -18.97 4.10 -13.69
C ASP A 225 -17.97 3.91 -14.86
N ARG A 226 -16.88 4.69 -14.92
CA ARG A 226 -15.80 4.48 -15.90
C ARG A 226 -14.92 3.28 -15.54
N LEU A 227 -14.64 3.10 -14.25
CA LEU A 227 -13.87 1.98 -13.74
C LEU A 227 -14.55 0.67 -14.10
N GLU A 228 -15.86 0.57 -13.90
CA GLU A 228 -16.61 -0.64 -14.21
C GLU A 228 -16.46 -1.09 -15.67
N ASN A 229 -16.54 -0.14 -16.61
CA ASN A 229 -16.32 -0.44 -18.03
C ASN A 229 -14.89 -0.95 -18.30
N SER A 230 -13.88 -0.37 -17.63
CA SER A 230 -12.49 -0.80 -17.76
C SER A 230 -12.27 -2.20 -17.18
N LEU A 231 -12.85 -2.50 -16.01
CA LEU A 231 -12.78 -3.83 -15.40
C LEU A 231 -13.38 -4.91 -16.29
N GLY A 232 -14.48 -4.62 -16.99
CA GLY A 232 -15.09 -5.55 -17.94
C GLY A 232 -14.22 -5.89 -19.16
N GLN A 233 -13.22 -5.06 -19.47
CA GLN A 233 -12.30 -5.25 -20.59
C GLN A 233 -10.97 -5.90 -20.19
N LEU A 234 -10.69 -6.02 -18.88
CA LEU A 234 -9.47 -6.65 -18.40
C LEU A 234 -9.42 -8.13 -18.83
N SER A 235 -8.25 -8.52 -19.31
CA SER A 235 -7.95 -9.91 -19.68
C SER A 235 -7.14 -10.61 -18.59
N ASP A 236 -6.37 -9.87 -17.80
CA ASP A 236 -5.59 -10.40 -16.70
C ASP A 236 -6.45 -10.58 -15.43
N LEU A 237 -6.43 -11.79 -14.86
CA LEU A 237 -7.18 -12.12 -13.65
C LEU A 237 -6.58 -11.43 -12.41
N GLY A 238 -5.27 -11.30 -12.34
CA GLY A 238 -4.56 -10.66 -11.23
C GLY A 238 -4.92 -9.19 -11.12
N GLU A 239 -4.84 -8.43 -12.22
CA GLU A 239 -5.21 -7.01 -12.27
C GLU A 239 -6.68 -6.78 -11.88
N LEU A 240 -7.59 -7.64 -12.36
CA LEU A 240 -9.00 -7.58 -12.01
C LEU A 240 -9.21 -7.78 -10.50
N VAL A 241 -8.61 -8.83 -9.93
CA VAL A 241 -8.80 -9.17 -8.52
C VAL A 241 -8.12 -8.17 -7.60
N GLU A 242 -6.97 -7.62 -7.99
CA GLU A 242 -6.29 -6.55 -7.26
C GLU A 242 -7.15 -5.28 -7.20
N ALA A 243 -7.74 -4.88 -8.33
CA ALA A 243 -8.66 -3.76 -8.38
C ALA A 243 -9.87 -3.97 -7.44
N LEU A 244 -10.45 -5.18 -7.45
CA LEU A 244 -11.58 -5.53 -6.57
C LEU A 244 -11.16 -5.56 -5.08
N HIS A 245 -9.95 -6.01 -4.73
CA HIS A 245 -9.44 -5.93 -3.36
C HIS A 245 -9.29 -4.49 -2.87
N ARG A 246 -8.75 -3.59 -3.72
CA ARG A 246 -8.63 -2.16 -3.38
C ARG A 246 -10.02 -1.56 -3.14
N LEU A 247 -10.99 -1.88 -3.99
CA LEU A 247 -12.39 -1.47 -3.82
C LEU A 247 -13.05 -2.03 -2.55
N ALA A 248 -12.83 -3.31 -2.24
CA ALA A 248 -13.32 -3.92 -1.00
C ALA A 248 -12.71 -3.25 0.24
N GLY A 249 -11.42 -2.90 0.19
CA GLY A 249 -10.76 -2.15 1.27
C GLY A 249 -11.36 -0.76 1.52
N LEU A 250 -11.89 -0.09 0.48
CA LEU A 250 -12.61 1.17 0.64
C LEU A 250 -13.97 0.96 1.35
N ILE A 251 -14.69 -0.12 1.03
CA ILE A 251 -15.95 -0.47 1.71
C ILE A 251 -15.71 -0.76 3.18
N GLU A 252 -14.69 -1.57 3.52
CA GLU A 252 -14.29 -1.84 4.90
C GLU A 252 -13.91 -0.55 5.66
N SER A 253 -13.39 0.44 4.93
CA SER A 253 -12.98 1.74 5.45
C SER A 253 -14.09 2.79 5.44
N THR A 254 -15.34 2.45 5.08
CA THR A 254 -16.46 3.42 4.99
C THR A 254 -16.66 4.18 6.29
N SER A 255 -16.42 3.55 7.45
CA SER A 255 -16.49 4.21 8.76
C SER A 255 -15.53 5.41 8.91
N ARG A 256 -14.43 5.43 8.16
CA ARG A 256 -13.40 6.49 8.13
C ARG A 256 -13.59 7.48 6.98
N LEU A 257 -14.47 7.17 6.04
CA LEU A 257 -14.70 7.91 4.81
C LEU A 257 -16.09 8.55 4.82
N ARG A 258 -16.37 9.43 3.86
CA ARG A 258 -17.72 9.96 3.60
C ARG A 258 -18.14 9.46 2.23
N LEU A 259 -18.53 8.19 2.17
CA LEU A 259 -18.93 7.50 0.95
C LEU A 259 -20.34 6.95 1.12
N ASP A 260 -21.33 7.61 0.55
CA ASP A 260 -22.71 7.13 0.53
C ASP A 260 -23.05 6.65 -0.90
N HIS A 261 -22.92 7.54 -1.88
CA HIS A 261 -23.16 7.25 -3.29
C HIS A 261 -22.11 6.31 -3.88
N ALA A 262 -20.82 6.62 -3.69
CA ALA A 262 -19.75 5.79 -4.23
C ALA A 262 -19.72 4.41 -3.59
N ALA A 263 -20.03 4.30 -2.29
CA ALA A 263 -20.08 3.01 -1.61
C ALA A 263 -21.12 2.07 -2.25
N ALA A 264 -22.31 2.58 -2.62
CA ALA A 264 -23.32 1.80 -3.33
C ALA A 264 -22.82 1.33 -4.72
N ARG A 265 -22.13 2.21 -5.47
CA ARG A 265 -21.53 1.86 -6.77
C ARG A 265 -20.44 0.81 -6.63
N ILE A 266 -19.54 0.99 -5.68
CA ILE A 266 -18.45 0.04 -5.39
C ILE A 266 -19.02 -1.34 -5.03
N ARG A 267 -20.05 -1.41 -4.16
CA ARG A 267 -20.72 -2.69 -3.85
C ARG A 267 -21.33 -3.35 -5.09
N SER A 268 -21.95 -2.57 -5.99
CA SER A 268 -22.45 -3.10 -7.27
C SER A 268 -21.32 -3.65 -8.15
N ILE A 269 -20.16 -3.00 -8.19
CA ILE A 269 -18.98 -3.47 -8.94
C ILE A 269 -18.47 -4.78 -8.33
N LEU A 270 -18.31 -4.84 -7.00
CA LEU A 270 -17.87 -6.05 -6.29
C LEU A 270 -18.80 -7.23 -6.58
N HIS A 271 -20.11 -7.01 -6.55
CA HIS A 271 -21.11 -8.02 -6.88
C HIS A 271 -21.00 -8.51 -8.34
N ARG A 272 -20.85 -7.59 -9.30
CA ARG A 272 -20.64 -7.94 -10.72
C ARG A 272 -19.27 -8.60 -10.96
N GLY A 273 -18.31 -8.34 -10.07
CA GLY A 273 -16.99 -8.97 -10.03
C GLY A 273 -17.04 -10.49 -10.00
N ASP A 274 -18.07 -11.10 -9.39
CA ASP A 274 -18.29 -12.56 -9.44
C ASP A 274 -18.33 -13.08 -10.89
N ALA A 275 -19.15 -12.46 -11.74
CA ALA A 275 -19.26 -12.86 -13.14
C ALA A 275 -18.00 -12.54 -13.96
N MET A 276 -17.32 -11.44 -13.66
CA MET A 276 -16.07 -11.05 -14.33
C MET A 276 -14.95 -12.04 -14.02
N ILE A 277 -14.74 -12.36 -12.74
CA ILE A 277 -13.75 -13.35 -12.30
C ILE A 277 -14.10 -14.73 -12.85
N ALA A 278 -15.35 -15.17 -12.75
CA ALA A 278 -15.77 -16.48 -13.24
C ALA A 278 -15.45 -16.68 -14.74
N ARG A 279 -15.65 -15.64 -15.57
CA ARG A 279 -15.28 -15.68 -16.99
C ARG A 279 -13.78 -15.87 -17.20
N ARG A 280 -12.95 -15.27 -16.34
CA ARG A 280 -11.49 -15.39 -16.43
C ARG A 280 -10.98 -16.72 -15.89
N LEU A 281 -11.65 -17.27 -14.89
CA LEU A 281 -11.34 -18.60 -14.37
C LEU A 281 -11.55 -19.71 -15.40
N SER A 282 -12.55 -19.58 -16.29
CA SER A 282 -12.73 -20.56 -17.36
C SER A 282 -11.57 -20.56 -18.36
N ASP A 283 -10.85 -19.45 -18.50
CA ASP A 283 -9.70 -19.32 -19.40
C ASP A 283 -8.43 -20.02 -18.82
N LEU A 284 -8.45 -20.43 -17.55
CA LEU A 284 -7.31 -21.12 -16.91
C LEU A 284 -7.20 -22.59 -17.31
N VAL A 285 -8.26 -23.19 -17.84
CA VAL A 285 -8.23 -24.58 -18.30
C VAL A 285 -7.38 -24.67 -19.57
N GLY A 286 -6.35 -25.50 -19.55
CA GLY A 286 -5.41 -25.67 -20.67
C GLY A 286 -4.11 -24.86 -20.55
N LEU A 287 -3.92 -24.08 -19.47
CA LEU A 287 -2.62 -23.49 -19.15
C LEU A 287 -1.64 -24.58 -18.70
N GLU A 288 -0.36 -24.40 -19.03
CA GLU A 288 0.71 -25.33 -18.69
C GLU A 288 1.96 -24.61 -18.13
N GLY A 289 2.79 -25.34 -17.38
CA GLY A 289 4.10 -24.87 -16.92
C GLY A 289 4.07 -23.58 -16.09
N GLN A 290 4.89 -22.61 -16.48
CA GLN A 290 5.07 -21.35 -15.74
C GLN A 290 3.81 -20.49 -15.69
N GLU A 291 2.97 -20.51 -16.73
CA GLU A 291 1.72 -19.74 -16.77
C GLU A 291 0.72 -20.27 -15.74
N ALA A 292 0.61 -21.59 -15.62
CA ALA A 292 -0.20 -22.22 -14.58
C ALA A 292 0.31 -21.88 -13.17
N LEU A 293 1.63 -21.85 -12.95
CA LEU A 293 2.23 -21.47 -11.66
C LEU A 293 1.95 -20.01 -11.27
N GLN A 294 1.93 -19.09 -12.24
CA GLN A 294 1.57 -17.68 -12.03
C GLN A 294 0.08 -17.50 -11.73
N ALA A 295 -0.79 -18.26 -12.41
CA ALA A 295 -2.23 -18.24 -12.18
C ALA A 295 -2.63 -18.69 -10.75
N VAL A 296 -1.78 -19.48 -10.06
CA VAL A 296 -2.00 -19.85 -8.65
C VAL A 296 -2.05 -18.62 -7.74
N ASP A 297 -1.20 -17.60 -7.96
CA ASP A 297 -1.20 -16.39 -7.13
C ASP A 297 -2.50 -15.59 -7.33
N ALA A 298 -2.99 -15.52 -8.57
CA ALA A 298 -4.27 -14.91 -8.88
C ALA A 298 -5.44 -15.67 -8.23
N LEU A 299 -5.42 -17.01 -8.26
CA LEU A 299 -6.43 -17.86 -7.60
C LEU A 299 -6.43 -17.69 -6.07
N ILE A 300 -5.26 -17.61 -5.45
CA ILE A 300 -5.11 -17.33 -4.02
C ILE A 300 -5.69 -15.95 -3.68
N SER A 301 -5.43 -14.94 -4.53
CA SER A 301 -6.01 -13.61 -4.38
C SER A 301 -7.55 -13.64 -4.51
N VAL A 302 -8.11 -14.46 -5.40
CA VAL A 302 -9.57 -14.69 -5.51
C VAL A 302 -10.12 -15.29 -4.21
N ARG A 303 -9.46 -16.33 -3.67
CA ARG A 303 -9.84 -16.93 -2.37
C ARG A 303 -9.89 -15.87 -1.27
N ASP A 304 -8.87 -15.03 -1.18
CA ASP A 304 -8.78 -13.99 -0.16
C ASP A 304 -9.90 -12.95 -0.33
N LEU A 305 -10.28 -12.63 -1.57
CA LEU A 305 -11.41 -11.75 -1.85
C LEU A 305 -12.73 -12.38 -1.40
N ILE A 306 -12.95 -13.67 -1.67
CA ILE A 306 -14.15 -14.40 -1.24
C ILE A 306 -14.27 -14.39 0.29
N ILE A 307 -13.18 -14.73 0.99
CA ILE A 307 -13.14 -14.76 2.46
C ILE A 307 -13.40 -13.36 3.03
N ARG A 308 -12.78 -12.33 2.44
CA ARG A 308 -12.98 -10.93 2.84
C ARG A 308 -14.45 -10.52 2.70
N SER A 309 -15.07 -10.80 1.55
CA SER A 309 -16.47 -10.44 1.30
C SER A 309 -17.44 -11.18 2.20
N ALA A 310 -17.23 -12.47 2.46
CA ALA A 310 -18.06 -13.23 3.38
C ALA A 310 -18.05 -12.64 4.80
N ALA A 311 -16.89 -12.17 5.27
CA ALA A 311 -16.78 -11.50 6.56
C ALA A 311 -17.48 -10.13 6.60
N ASP A 312 -17.64 -9.46 5.45
CA ASP A 312 -18.38 -8.19 5.37
C ASP A 312 -19.89 -8.40 5.39
N ASP A 313 -20.39 -9.40 4.65
CA ASP A 313 -21.80 -9.80 4.65
C ASP A 313 -22.28 -10.18 6.07
N GLU A 314 -21.46 -10.93 6.82
CA GLU A 314 -21.73 -11.28 8.22
C GLU A 314 -21.83 -10.04 9.13
N ARG A 315 -20.96 -9.03 8.93
CA ARG A 315 -20.98 -7.79 9.72
C ARG A 315 -22.21 -6.94 9.45
N MET A 316 -22.68 -6.92 8.21
CA MET A 316 -23.84 -6.12 7.81
C MET A 316 -25.18 -6.74 8.26
N GLY A 317 -25.17 -7.97 8.79
CA GLY A 317 -26.39 -8.65 9.26
C GLY A 317 -27.38 -8.95 8.13
N GLU A 318 -26.94 -8.83 6.88
CA GLU A 318 -27.68 -9.27 5.69
C GLU A 318 -27.61 -10.78 5.61
N ALA A 319 -28.39 -11.45 6.47
CA ALA A 319 -28.65 -12.87 6.33
C ALA A 319 -29.36 -13.09 4.98
N ALA A 320 -28.58 -13.50 3.99
CA ALA A 320 -29.01 -14.17 2.78
C ALA A 320 -30.03 -13.44 1.88
N GLN A 321 -29.50 -12.60 1.00
CA GLN A 321 -29.97 -12.55 -0.40
C GLN A 321 -28.82 -12.84 -1.38
N GLY A 322 -28.12 -13.96 -1.13
CA GLY A 322 -27.73 -14.92 -2.18
C GLY A 322 -26.95 -14.43 -3.40
N ALA A 323 -25.82 -13.74 -3.22
CA ALA A 323 -24.90 -13.47 -4.34
C ALA A 323 -23.42 -13.42 -3.96
N GLY A 324 -23.01 -14.18 -2.94
CA GLY A 324 -21.59 -14.43 -2.71
C GLY A 324 -21.04 -15.29 -3.85
N PHE A 325 -19.96 -14.82 -4.49
CA PHE A 325 -19.05 -15.48 -5.45
C PHE A 325 -19.49 -16.82 -6.09
N GLY A 326 -20.76 -16.95 -6.49
CA GLY A 326 -21.36 -18.23 -6.80
C GLY A 326 -20.98 -18.69 -8.19
N ALA A 327 -20.80 -17.76 -9.13
CA ALA A 327 -20.23 -18.07 -10.43
C ALA A 327 -18.77 -18.49 -10.31
N VAL A 328 -18.00 -17.80 -9.46
CA VAL A 328 -16.60 -18.14 -9.16
C VAL A 328 -16.48 -19.52 -8.54
N LEU A 329 -17.26 -19.84 -7.51
CA LEU A 329 -17.23 -21.16 -6.86
C LEU A 329 -17.62 -22.29 -7.83
N ARG A 330 -18.56 -22.06 -8.74
CA ARG A 330 -18.87 -23.03 -9.82
C ARG A 330 -17.68 -23.25 -10.74
N GLN A 331 -16.96 -22.19 -11.12
CA GLN A 331 -15.79 -22.31 -11.99
C GLN A 331 -14.60 -22.95 -11.28
N ILE A 332 -14.40 -22.68 -9.99
CA ILE A 332 -13.43 -23.38 -9.15
C ILE A 332 -13.74 -24.89 -9.14
N GLU A 333 -15.02 -25.27 -9.01
CA GLU A 333 -15.41 -26.67 -9.02
C GLU A 333 -15.22 -27.34 -10.39
N VAL A 334 -15.46 -26.62 -11.49
CA VAL A 334 -15.14 -27.07 -12.84
C VAL A 334 -13.63 -27.28 -13.00
N LEU A 335 -12.82 -26.30 -12.58
CA LEU A 335 -11.36 -26.37 -12.65
C LEU A 335 -10.82 -27.56 -11.84
N ARG A 336 -11.33 -27.75 -10.62
CA ARG A 336 -10.98 -28.86 -9.73
C ARG A 336 -11.24 -30.24 -10.34
N ARG A 337 -12.32 -30.39 -11.11
CA ARG A 337 -12.71 -31.67 -11.72
C ARG A 337 -12.15 -31.86 -13.14
N SER A 338 -11.54 -30.83 -13.71
CA SER A 338 -11.02 -30.88 -15.08
C SER A 338 -9.75 -31.73 -15.16
N ARG A 339 -9.75 -32.72 -16.05
CA ARG A 339 -8.56 -33.54 -16.32
C ARG A 339 -7.52 -32.83 -17.17
N ASP A 340 -7.98 -31.86 -17.96
CA ASP A 340 -7.20 -31.06 -18.92
C ASP A 340 -6.55 -29.83 -18.25
N ALA A 341 -6.86 -29.57 -16.97
CA ALA A 341 -6.20 -28.52 -16.21
C ALA A 341 -4.84 -28.99 -15.67
N ALA A 342 -3.88 -28.07 -15.60
CA ALA A 342 -2.62 -28.31 -14.92
C ALA A 342 -2.86 -28.76 -13.48
N ALA A 343 -2.13 -29.77 -13.04
CA ALA A 343 -2.36 -30.39 -11.73
C ALA A 343 -2.16 -29.38 -10.58
N VAL A 344 -1.27 -28.41 -10.74
CA VAL A 344 -1.09 -27.30 -9.79
C VAL A 344 -2.34 -26.43 -9.63
N LEU A 345 -3.08 -26.19 -10.71
CA LEU A 345 -4.34 -25.44 -10.65
C LEU A 345 -5.44 -26.27 -9.99
N VAL A 346 -5.47 -27.58 -10.25
CA VAL A 346 -6.42 -28.51 -9.61
C VAL A 346 -6.19 -28.60 -8.10
N GLY A 347 -4.93 -28.70 -7.68
CA GLY A 347 -4.54 -28.66 -6.27
C GLY A 347 -4.91 -27.34 -5.61
N CYS A 348 -4.60 -26.23 -6.30
CA CYS A 348 -4.97 -24.89 -5.83
C CYS A 348 -6.48 -24.76 -5.64
N ALA A 349 -7.28 -25.13 -6.65
CA ALA A 349 -8.74 -25.09 -6.64
C ALA A 349 -9.34 -25.98 -5.53
N THR A 350 -8.77 -27.17 -5.30
CA THR A 350 -9.17 -28.06 -4.19
C THR A 350 -8.96 -27.38 -2.85
N GLY A 351 -7.79 -26.76 -2.64
CA GLY A 351 -7.51 -26.03 -1.41
C GLY A 351 -8.42 -24.81 -1.23
N ILE A 352 -8.68 -24.04 -2.28
CA ILE A 352 -9.60 -22.90 -2.22
C ILE A 352 -11.01 -23.35 -1.82
N ALA A 353 -11.51 -24.42 -2.44
CA ALA A 353 -12.83 -24.97 -2.12
C ALA A 353 -12.92 -25.43 -0.66
N ALA A 354 -11.85 -25.97 -0.09
CA ALA A 354 -11.76 -26.29 1.34
C ALA A 354 -11.72 -25.03 2.22
N SER A 355 -10.89 -24.03 1.89
CA SER A 355 -10.74 -22.79 2.68
C SER A 355 -12.04 -21.98 2.76
N VAL A 356 -12.78 -21.90 1.65
CA VAL A 356 -14.07 -21.19 1.59
C VAL A 356 -15.24 -22.06 2.06
N ARG A 357 -14.97 -23.27 2.58
CA ARG A 357 -15.95 -24.25 3.07
C ARG A 357 -17.00 -24.67 2.03
N ALA A 358 -16.63 -24.64 0.75
CA ALA A 358 -17.42 -25.23 -0.32
C ALA A 358 -17.31 -26.77 -0.33
N LEU A 359 -16.20 -27.31 0.20
CA LEU A 359 -16.02 -28.72 0.53
C LEU A 359 -15.95 -28.90 2.05
N SER A 360 -16.52 -30.00 2.55
CA SER A 360 -16.25 -30.45 3.91
C SER A 360 -14.78 -30.86 4.07
N GLN A 361 -14.32 -30.96 5.31
CA GLN A 361 -12.97 -31.47 5.58
C GLN A 361 -12.79 -32.90 5.06
N GLU A 362 -13.80 -33.77 5.20
CA GLU A 362 -13.72 -35.13 4.66
C GLU A 362 -13.71 -35.16 3.13
N GLU A 363 -14.52 -34.30 2.48
CA GLU A 363 -14.55 -34.21 1.01
C GLU A 363 -13.23 -33.69 0.44
N ALA A 364 -12.60 -32.71 1.10
CA ALA A 364 -11.31 -32.19 0.72
C ALA A 364 -10.22 -33.26 0.84
N VAL A 365 -10.17 -34.00 1.97
CA VAL A 365 -9.23 -35.11 2.17
C VAL A 365 -9.46 -36.22 1.14
N CYS A 366 -10.71 -36.59 0.89
CA CYS A 366 -11.07 -37.58 -0.13
C CYS A 366 -10.60 -37.16 -1.52
N ALA A 367 -10.75 -35.88 -1.88
CA ALA A 367 -10.24 -35.34 -3.14
C ALA A 367 -8.71 -35.45 -3.23
N VAL A 368 -7.99 -35.10 -2.16
CA VAL A 368 -6.52 -35.23 -2.09
C VAL A 368 -6.09 -36.68 -2.28
N VAL A 369 -6.65 -37.61 -1.50
CA VAL A 369 -6.36 -39.05 -1.61
C VAL A 369 -6.66 -39.58 -3.01
N THR A 370 -7.77 -39.15 -3.63
CA THR A 370 -8.16 -39.58 -4.97
C THR A 370 -7.18 -39.09 -6.04
N HIS A 371 -6.72 -37.84 -5.95
CA HIS A 371 -5.77 -37.28 -6.90
C HIS A 371 -4.36 -37.86 -6.75
N LEU A 372 -4.01 -38.32 -5.55
CA LEU A 372 -2.70 -38.91 -5.22
C LEU A 372 -2.72 -40.44 -5.19
N ALA A 373 -3.81 -41.08 -5.62
CA ALA A 373 -3.94 -42.52 -5.61
C ALA A 373 -2.89 -43.23 -6.47
N MET A 374 -2.56 -44.48 -6.12
CA MET A 374 -1.55 -45.27 -6.82
C MET A 374 -1.83 -45.38 -8.33
N GLY A 375 -0.81 -45.09 -9.15
CA GLY A 375 -0.92 -45.06 -10.61
C GLY A 375 -1.15 -43.67 -11.22
N ALA A 376 -1.29 -42.63 -10.39
CA ALA A 376 -1.20 -41.25 -10.85
C ALA A 376 0.19 -40.94 -11.39
N ASP A 377 0.26 -40.02 -12.37
CA ASP A 377 1.54 -39.50 -12.89
C ASP A 377 2.29 -38.77 -11.76
N PRO A 378 3.49 -39.25 -11.35
CA PRO A 378 4.24 -38.66 -10.24
C PRO A 378 4.53 -37.17 -10.42
N ALA A 379 4.80 -36.71 -11.64
CA ALA A 379 5.04 -35.29 -11.91
C ALA A 379 3.79 -34.45 -11.65
N ARG A 380 2.62 -34.93 -12.07
CA ARG A 380 1.32 -34.29 -11.78
C ARG A 380 0.99 -34.31 -10.29
N ALA A 381 1.38 -35.36 -9.57
CA ALA A 381 1.17 -35.45 -8.14
C ALA A 381 1.95 -34.36 -7.38
N ALA A 382 3.22 -34.14 -7.74
CA ALA A 382 4.02 -33.06 -7.16
C ALA A 382 3.42 -31.66 -7.42
N ASP A 383 3.01 -31.39 -8.67
CA ASP A 383 2.36 -30.14 -9.05
C ASP A 383 1.05 -29.92 -8.26
N PHE A 384 0.22 -30.97 -8.12
CA PHE A 384 -1.00 -30.91 -7.30
C PHE A 384 -0.70 -30.53 -5.85
N ILE A 385 0.33 -31.12 -5.25
CA ILE A 385 0.76 -30.81 -3.88
C ILE A 385 1.19 -29.34 -3.77
N VAL A 386 1.97 -28.83 -4.72
CA VAL A 386 2.38 -27.41 -4.76
C VAL A 386 1.17 -26.49 -4.73
N GLY A 387 0.17 -26.76 -5.57
CA GLY A 387 -1.07 -25.97 -5.62
C GLY A 387 -1.85 -26.01 -4.31
N LEU A 388 -2.04 -27.21 -3.76
CA LEU A 388 -2.78 -27.45 -2.52
C LEU A 388 -2.12 -26.78 -1.30
N VAL A 389 -0.81 -26.95 -1.14
CA VAL A 389 -0.07 -26.39 0.00
C VAL A 389 -0.09 -24.86 -0.03
N ARG A 390 0.04 -24.25 -1.21
CA ARG A 390 -0.01 -22.79 -1.35
C ARG A 390 -1.39 -22.21 -1.06
N SER A 391 -2.47 -22.93 -1.39
CA SER A 391 -3.84 -22.41 -1.21
C SER A 391 -4.52 -22.85 0.08
N ALA A 392 -4.22 -24.01 0.64
CA ALA A 392 -4.83 -24.48 1.88
C ALA A 392 -3.93 -25.51 2.58
N PRO A 393 -2.85 -25.06 3.25
CA PRO A 393 -1.98 -25.97 3.99
C PRO A 393 -2.72 -26.69 5.12
N ASP A 394 -3.78 -26.08 5.66
CA ASP A 394 -4.59 -26.64 6.74
C ASP A 394 -5.21 -28.00 6.40
N VAL A 395 -5.48 -28.29 5.11
CA VAL A 395 -6.02 -29.60 4.68
C VAL A 395 -5.04 -30.72 5.05
N LEU A 396 -3.73 -30.46 4.91
CA LEU A 396 -2.68 -31.41 5.27
C LEU A 396 -2.43 -31.43 6.78
N LEU A 397 -2.37 -30.25 7.41
CA LEU A 397 -2.03 -30.12 8.84
C LEU A 397 -3.07 -30.75 9.78
N HIS A 398 -4.30 -31.00 9.32
CA HIS A 398 -5.40 -31.51 10.13
C HIS A 398 -5.84 -32.94 9.77
N SER A 399 -5.19 -33.61 8.81
CA SER A 399 -5.56 -34.96 8.37
C SER A 399 -4.33 -35.87 8.20
N PRO A 400 -4.17 -36.89 9.04
CA PRO A 400 -3.16 -37.93 8.85
C PRO A 400 -3.26 -38.61 7.48
N ASP A 401 -4.48 -38.93 7.04
CA ASP A 401 -4.74 -39.58 5.74
C ASP A 401 -4.24 -38.74 4.56
N ALA A 402 -4.39 -37.41 4.63
CA ALA A 402 -3.87 -36.52 3.60
C ALA A 402 -2.33 -36.48 3.60
N VAL A 403 -1.70 -36.51 4.78
CA VAL A 403 -0.23 -36.59 4.90
C VAL A 403 0.29 -37.94 4.41
N GLU A 404 -0.40 -39.04 4.70
CA GLU A 404 -0.07 -40.37 4.18
C GLU A 404 -0.14 -40.41 2.65
N ALA A 405 -1.20 -39.87 2.05
CA ALA A 405 -1.35 -39.79 0.60
C ALA A 405 -0.26 -38.93 -0.06
N VAL A 406 0.07 -37.77 0.53
CA VAL A 406 1.18 -36.92 0.05
C VAL A 406 2.52 -37.63 0.18
N THR A 407 2.77 -38.29 1.31
CA THR A 407 4.02 -39.02 1.55
C THR A 407 4.16 -40.16 0.54
N GLY A 408 3.11 -40.96 0.32
CA GLY A 408 3.09 -42.05 -0.65
C GLY A 408 3.29 -41.57 -2.10
N ALA A 409 2.69 -40.43 -2.48
CA ALA A 409 2.88 -39.85 -3.80
C ALA A 409 4.33 -39.37 -4.02
N LEU A 410 4.94 -38.76 -3.00
CA LEU A 410 6.32 -38.27 -3.09
C LEU A 410 7.35 -39.41 -3.06
N THR A 411 7.10 -40.48 -2.30
CA THR A 411 8.00 -41.67 -2.29
C THR A 411 7.91 -42.49 -3.57
N GLY A 412 6.83 -42.34 -4.35
CA GLY A 412 6.68 -42.94 -5.68
C GLY A 412 7.42 -42.22 -6.81
N LEU A 413 8.00 -41.04 -6.56
CA LEU A 413 8.80 -40.29 -7.54
C LEU A 413 10.16 -40.97 -7.76
N ASP A 414 10.62 -41.02 -9.01
CA ASP A 414 12.03 -41.35 -9.29
C ASP A 414 12.97 -40.19 -8.93
N ASP A 415 14.26 -40.47 -8.78
CA ASP A 415 15.28 -39.48 -8.40
C ASP A 415 15.27 -38.22 -9.28
N ARG A 416 15.05 -38.36 -10.59
CA ARG A 416 15.11 -37.23 -11.53
C ARG A 416 13.86 -36.37 -11.41
N ALA A 417 12.69 -36.99 -11.31
CA ALA A 417 11.41 -36.34 -11.13
C ALA A 417 11.36 -35.62 -9.77
N PHE A 418 11.88 -36.25 -8.71
CA PHE A 418 11.97 -35.63 -7.39
C PHE A 418 12.88 -34.39 -7.40
N VAL A 419 14.08 -34.50 -7.99
CA VAL A 419 15.01 -33.35 -8.10
C VAL A 419 14.40 -32.22 -8.94
N ALA A 420 13.64 -32.54 -9.98
CA ALA A 420 12.97 -31.55 -10.82
C ALA A 420 11.84 -30.80 -10.07
N ALA A 421 11.05 -31.50 -9.26
CA ALA A 421 9.95 -30.92 -8.47
C ALA A 421 10.41 -30.21 -7.19
N LEU A 422 11.62 -30.52 -6.70
CA LEU A 422 12.16 -30.04 -5.43
C LEU A 422 12.13 -28.50 -5.26
N PRO A 423 12.48 -27.67 -6.26
CA PRO A 423 12.45 -26.21 -6.11
C PRO A 423 11.05 -25.68 -5.82
N ASP A 424 10.05 -26.17 -6.56
CA ASP A 424 8.65 -25.74 -6.42
C ASP A 424 8.02 -26.26 -5.14
N LEU A 425 8.31 -27.52 -4.76
CA LEU A 425 7.91 -28.07 -3.47
C LEU A 425 8.49 -27.26 -2.32
N ARG A 426 9.80 -26.99 -2.32
CA ARG A 426 10.44 -26.16 -1.29
C ARG A 426 9.79 -24.79 -1.20
N ARG A 427 9.54 -24.15 -2.36
CA ARG A 427 8.85 -22.85 -2.42
C ARG A 427 7.44 -22.96 -1.82
N ALA A 428 6.67 -23.99 -2.15
CA ALA A 428 5.32 -24.17 -1.60
C ALA A 428 5.34 -24.32 -0.07
N PHE A 429 6.25 -25.14 0.46
CA PHE A 429 6.36 -25.36 1.91
C PHE A 429 6.93 -24.15 2.67
N THR A 430 7.59 -23.19 2.01
CA THR A 430 7.98 -21.92 2.66
C THR A 430 6.79 -21.05 3.08
N ALA A 431 5.58 -21.33 2.58
CA ALA A 431 4.37 -20.67 3.02
C ALA A 431 3.93 -21.08 4.44
N LEU A 432 4.43 -22.22 4.95
CA LEU A 432 4.13 -22.70 6.29
C LEU A 432 4.87 -21.88 7.35
N ARG A 433 4.17 -21.58 8.46
CA ARG A 433 4.78 -21.02 9.66
C ARG A 433 5.65 -22.08 10.35
N PRO A 434 6.71 -21.69 11.10
CA PRO A 434 7.61 -22.66 11.74
C PRO A 434 6.92 -23.74 12.58
N VAL A 435 5.85 -23.38 13.29
CA VAL A 435 5.05 -24.33 14.09
C VAL A 435 4.28 -25.33 13.21
N GLU A 436 3.79 -24.88 12.06
CA GLU A 436 3.09 -25.74 11.10
C GLU A 436 4.06 -26.70 10.41
N THR A 437 5.26 -26.22 10.06
CA THR A 437 6.34 -27.06 9.54
C THR A 437 6.70 -28.16 10.54
N HIS A 438 6.89 -27.80 11.82
CA HIS A 438 7.20 -28.78 12.87
C HIS A 438 6.09 -29.81 13.04
N ARG A 439 4.81 -29.39 13.09
CA ARG A 439 3.66 -30.29 13.17
C ARG A 439 3.60 -31.27 12.00
N LEU A 440 3.82 -30.77 10.78
CA LEU A 440 3.88 -31.62 9.59
C LEU A 440 5.03 -32.61 9.68
N ALA A 441 6.22 -32.18 10.14
CA ALA A 441 7.37 -33.06 10.34
C ALA A 441 7.09 -34.17 11.37
N GLU A 442 6.40 -33.87 12.47
CA GLU A 442 5.97 -34.89 13.45
C GLU A 442 5.02 -35.93 12.82
N MET A 443 4.06 -35.51 12.01
CA MET A 443 3.13 -36.41 11.32
C MET A 443 3.88 -37.31 10.33
N VAL A 444 4.80 -36.75 9.54
CA VAL A 444 5.63 -37.52 8.60
C VAL A 444 6.55 -38.49 9.35
N ALA A 445 7.19 -38.05 10.44
CA ALA A 445 8.07 -38.89 11.26
C ALA A 445 7.35 -40.12 11.82
N GLN A 446 6.10 -39.94 12.28
CA GLN A 446 5.25 -41.05 12.74
C GLN A 446 4.95 -42.05 11.62
N LEU A 447 4.72 -41.59 10.39
CA LEU A 447 4.44 -42.46 9.24
C LEU A 447 5.66 -43.29 8.83
N ILE A 448 6.86 -42.71 8.86
CA ILE A 448 8.11 -43.39 8.45
C ILE A 448 8.80 -44.13 9.60
N GLY A 449 8.26 -44.06 10.82
CA GLY A 449 8.85 -44.71 12.01
C GLY A 449 10.14 -44.05 12.50
N ALA A 450 10.34 -42.76 12.24
CA ALA A 450 11.50 -41.99 12.70
C ALA A 450 11.12 -40.96 13.78
N ALA A 451 12.11 -40.32 14.42
CA ALA A 451 11.84 -39.15 15.25
C ALA A 451 11.88 -37.87 14.39
N ALA A 452 11.04 -36.87 14.71
CA ALA A 452 11.05 -35.60 14.00
C ALA A 452 12.41 -34.89 14.08
N SER A 453 13.15 -35.10 15.18
CA SER A 453 14.52 -34.61 15.35
C SER A 453 15.51 -35.15 14.32
N ASP A 454 15.25 -36.34 13.78
CA ASP A 454 16.14 -36.96 12.78
C ASP A 454 15.98 -36.28 11.41
N LEU A 455 14.78 -35.76 11.13
CA LEU A 455 14.45 -35.04 9.89
C LEU A 455 15.07 -33.64 9.81
N ASP A 456 15.24 -32.97 10.96
CA ASP A 456 15.82 -31.63 11.06
C ASP A 456 17.37 -31.61 10.99
N THR A 457 18.00 -32.77 10.78
CA THR A 457 19.46 -32.88 10.75
C THR A 457 20.02 -32.19 9.49
N VAL A 458 20.75 -31.09 9.66
CA VAL A 458 21.47 -30.43 8.56
C VAL A 458 22.80 -31.14 8.30
N TRP A 459 22.87 -31.85 7.17
CA TRP A 459 24.09 -32.51 6.73
C TRP A 459 25.04 -31.49 6.09
N THR A 460 26.16 -31.20 6.76
CA THR A 460 27.24 -30.35 6.24
C THR A 460 28.23 -31.18 5.42
N VAL A 461 27.75 -31.76 4.33
CA VAL A 461 28.57 -32.54 3.39
C VAL A 461 28.68 -31.77 2.07
N ASP A 462 29.86 -31.77 1.47
CA ASP A 462 30.07 -31.20 0.14
C ASP A 462 29.12 -31.88 -0.87
N PRO A 463 28.25 -31.14 -1.59
CA PRO A 463 27.35 -31.69 -2.59
C PRO A 463 28.06 -32.57 -3.63
N ALA A 464 29.32 -32.28 -3.96
CA ALA A 464 30.10 -33.08 -4.90
C ALA A 464 30.40 -34.48 -4.35
N HIS A 465 30.65 -34.62 -3.04
CA HIS A 465 30.86 -35.91 -2.40
C HIS A 465 29.58 -36.73 -2.31
N VAL A 466 28.44 -36.09 -2.04
CA VAL A 466 27.13 -36.77 -2.04
C VAL A 466 26.79 -37.26 -3.45
N ALA A 467 26.95 -36.42 -4.48
CA ALA A 467 26.69 -36.80 -5.86
C ALA A 467 27.59 -37.95 -6.34
N LEU A 468 28.87 -37.93 -5.97
CA LEU A 468 29.81 -39.02 -6.26
C LEU A 468 29.40 -40.31 -5.53
N GLY A 469 29.02 -40.22 -4.25
CA GLY A 469 28.53 -41.35 -3.46
C GLY A 469 27.32 -42.01 -4.11
N SER A 470 26.29 -41.24 -4.45
CA SER A 470 25.09 -41.75 -5.13
C SER A 470 25.39 -42.32 -6.52
N GLN A 471 26.38 -41.79 -7.25
CA GLN A 471 26.80 -42.36 -8.53
C GLN A 471 27.48 -43.73 -8.34
N ILE A 472 28.38 -43.84 -7.35
CA ILE A 472 29.05 -45.11 -7.01
C ILE A 472 28.02 -46.15 -6.57
N GLU A 473 27.04 -45.76 -5.76
CA GLU A 473 25.95 -46.63 -5.32
C GLU A 473 25.11 -47.13 -6.50
N ARG A 474 24.72 -46.24 -7.43
CA ARG A 474 24.02 -46.64 -8.66
C ARG A 474 24.83 -47.62 -9.51
N ASP A 475 26.13 -47.37 -9.67
CA ASP A 475 27.01 -48.25 -10.43
C ASP A 475 27.18 -49.63 -9.74
N LEU A 476 27.24 -49.65 -8.41
CA LEU A 476 27.29 -50.86 -7.60
C LEU A 476 26.00 -51.68 -7.74
N VAL A 477 24.83 -51.05 -7.57
CA VAL A 477 23.52 -51.69 -7.75
C VAL A 477 23.38 -52.25 -9.16
N ALA A 478 23.76 -51.47 -10.18
CA ALA A 478 23.74 -51.93 -11.58
C ALA A 478 24.70 -53.11 -11.84
N SER A 479 25.81 -53.21 -11.11
CA SER A 479 26.70 -54.37 -11.14
C SER A 479 26.06 -55.59 -10.49
N LEU A 480 25.51 -55.43 -9.28
CA LEU A 480 24.84 -56.52 -8.54
C LEU A 480 23.67 -57.12 -9.32
N VAL A 481 22.87 -56.28 -9.98
CA VAL A 481 21.78 -56.75 -10.85
C VAL A 481 22.31 -57.52 -12.06
N ARG A 482 23.41 -57.05 -12.68
CA ARG A 482 24.05 -57.75 -13.81
C ARG A 482 24.56 -59.14 -13.41
N ASP A 483 25.05 -59.25 -12.19
CA ASP A 483 25.64 -60.48 -11.64
C ASP A 483 24.60 -61.41 -10.99
N GLY A 484 23.30 -61.09 -11.11
CA GLY A 484 22.20 -61.91 -10.58
C GLY A 484 22.01 -61.83 -9.08
N LEU A 485 22.66 -60.87 -8.41
CA LEU A 485 22.58 -60.60 -6.96
C LEU A 485 21.61 -59.45 -6.66
N GLY A 486 20.60 -59.23 -7.50
CA GLY A 486 19.64 -58.14 -7.35
C GLY A 486 18.89 -58.14 -6.02
N GLU A 487 18.70 -59.30 -5.39
CA GLU A 487 18.09 -59.42 -4.05
C GLU A 487 18.93 -58.79 -2.92
N TRP A 488 20.19 -58.45 -3.18
CA TRP A 488 21.11 -57.81 -2.21
C TRP A 488 21.20 -56.29 -2.41
N ALA A 489 20.48 -55.74 -3.38
CA ALA A 489 20.55 -54.32 -3.73
C ALA A 489 19.67 -53.39 -2.87
N GLY A 490 18.97 -53.91 -1.86
CA GLY A 490 18.15 -53.12 -0.93
C GLY A 490 16.68 -53.49 -0.99
#